data_AF-A0A0A6YVS3-F1
#
_entry.id   AF-A0A0A6YVS3-F1
#
_cell.length_a   1.000
_cell.length_b   1.000
_cell.length_c   1.000
_cell.angle_alpha   90.00
_cell.angle_beta   90.00
_cell.angle_gamma   90.00
#
_symmetry.space_group_name_H-M   'P 1'
#
loop_
_entity.id
_entity.type
_entity.pdbx_description
1 polymer ?
#
loop_
_entity_poly.entity_id
_entity_poly.type
_entity_poly.pdbx_seq_one_letter_code
_entity_poly.pdbx_strand_id
1 'polypeptide(L)' 'MSPAFRTMDVEPRTKGILLEPFVHQVGGHSCVLRFNETTLCKPLVPREHQFYETLPAEMRRFTPQYKGVSCSR' A
#
# COMPACT_ATOMS: atom_id res chain seq x y z
N MET A 1 45.47 6.21 -16.28
CA MET A 1 44.56 6.46 -15.14
C MET A 1 43.17 6.67 -15.71
N SER A 2 42.38 5.60 -15.85
CA SER A 2 40.99 5.70 -16.32
C SER A 2 40.07 5.71 -15.10
N PRO A 3 39.03 6.57 -15.07
CA PRO A 3 38.12 6.61 -13.93
C PRO A 3 37.20 5.38 -13.98
N ALA A 4 37.09 4.69 -12.85
CA ALA A 4 36.12 3.63 -12.69
C ALA A 4 34.71 4.20 -12.88
N PHE A 5 34.03 3.75 -13.93
CA PHE A 5 32.62 3.98 -14.15
C PHE A 5 31.88 3.35 -12.97
N ARG A 6 31.42 4.18 -12.03
CA ARG A 6 30.62 3.74 -10.89
C ARG A 6 29.37 3.09 -11.44
N THR A 7 29.27 1.78 -11.31
CA THR A 7 28.02 1.04 -11.45
C THR A 7 27.00 1.72 -10.54
N MET A 8 26.06 2.43 -11.14
CA MET A 8 24.82 2.76 -10.43
C MET A 8 24.17 1.41 -10.17
N ASP A 9 24.19 0.98 -8.91
CA ASP A 9 23.31 -0.08 -8.42
C ASP A 9 21.88 0.37 -8.71
N VAL A 10 21.36 -0.08 -9.85
CA VAL A 10 19.92 -0.17 -10.06
C VAL A 10 19.46 -1.19 -9.04
N GLU A 11 19.05 -0.70 -7.87
CA GLU A 11 18.22 -1.44 -6.94
C GLU A 11 17.15 -2.16 -7.77
N PRO A 12 17.14 -3.50 -7.78
CA PRO A 12 16.29 -4.25 -8.67
C PRO A 12 14.86 -3.85 -8.32
N ARG A 13 14.16 -3.21 -9.26
CA ARG A 13 12.75 -2.85 -9.12
C ARG A 13 12.03 -4.08 -8.57
N THR A 14 11.65 -3.95 -7.31
CA THR A 14 11.30 -5.02 -6.38
C THR A 14 10.44 -6.10 -7.03
N LYS A 15 10.78 -7.36 -6.75
CA LYS A 15 9.90 -8.51 -6.94
C LYS A 15 8.47 -8.10 -6.53
N GLY A 16 7.49 -8.29 -7.42
CA GLY A 16 6.10 -8.01 -7.10
C GLY A 16 5.69 -8.70 -5.80
N ILE A 17 4.94 -8.01 -4.95
CA ILE A 17 4.43 -8.58 -3.70
C ILE A 17 3.14 -9.31 -4.05
N LEU A 18 3.08 -10.60 -3.75
CA LEU A 18 1.86 -11.38 -3.89
C LEU A 18 0.88 -10.93 -2.80
N LEU A 19 -0.28 -10.46 -3.24
CA LEU A 19 -1.37 -10.12 -2.34
C LEU A 19 -2.30 -11.33 -2.21
N GLU A 20 -2.70 -11.64 -0.98
CA GLU A 20 -3.58 -12.77 -0.69
C GLU A 20 -4.99 -12.28 -0.33
N PRO A 21 -6.06 -13.03 -0.62
CA PRO A 21 -7.40 -12.66 -0.17
C PRO A 21 -7.49 -12.57 1.36
N PHE A 22 -8.15 -11.52 1.87
CA PHE A 22 -8.41 -11.41 3.30
C PHE A 22 -9.68 -12.18 3.67
N VAL A 23 -9.52 -13.38 4.23
CA VAL A 23 -10.62 -14.34 4.51
C VAL A 23 -11.61 -13.89 5.58
N HIS A 24 -11.26 -12.91 6.40
CA HIS A 24 -12.14 -12.37 7.45
C HIS A 24 -13.01 -11.21 6.94
N GLN A 25 -13.14 -11.03 5.62
CA GLN A 25 -14.06 -10.07 5.05
C GLN A 25 -15.51 -10.49 5.32
N VAL A 26 -16.25 -9.64 6.04
CA VAL A 26 -17.63 -9.91 6.45
C VAL A 26 -18.69 -9.15 5.63
N GLY A 27 -18.27 -8.38 4.61
CA GLY A 27 -19.19 -7.64 3.73
C GLY A 27 -18.48 -6.75 2.70
N GLY A 28 -19.29 -6.00 1.94
CA GLY A 28 -18.81 -5.09 0.89
C GLY A 28 -18.54 -5.76 -0.46
N HIS A 29 -18.57 -4.97 -1.54
CA HIS A 29 -18.33 -5.46 -2.91
C HIS A 29 -16.86 -5.41 -3.34
N SER A 30 -16.04 -4.61 -2.64
CA SER A 30 -14.63 -4.47 -2.95
C SER A 30 -13.82 -5.62 -2.35
N CYS A 31 -12.90 -6.18 -3.13
CA CYS A 31 -11.93 -7.14 -2.62
C CYS A 31 -11.01 -6.46 -1.60
N VAL A 32 -10.81 -7.11 -0.46
CA VAL A 32 -9.76 -6.74 0.50
C VAL A 32 -8.64 -7.77 0.41
N LEU A 33 -7.43 -7.27 0.20
CA LEU A 33 -6.25 -8.10 0.02
C LEU A 33 -5.27 -7.87 1.17
N ARG A 34 -4.61 -8.93 1.62
CA ARG A 34 -3.58 -8.88 2.66
C ARG A 34 -2.21 -8.60 2.02
N PHE A 35 -1.58 -7.51 2.45
CA PHE A 35 -0.20 -7.16 2.09
C PHE A 35 0.80 -7.76 3.08
N ASN A 36 0.49 -7.68 4.37
CA ASN A 36 1.19 -8.37 5.46
C ASN A 36 0.23 -8.57 6.65
N GLU A 37 0.74 -9.05 7.78
CA GLU A 37 -0.07 -9.34 8.98
C GLU A 37 -0.88 -8.15 9.52
N THR A 38 -0.41 -6.92 9.29
CA THR A 38 -1.02 -5.69 9.86
C THR A 38 -1.49 -4.71 8.79
N THR A 39 -1.41 -5.08 7.52
CA THR A 39 -1.67 -4.17 6.40
C THR A 39 -2.54 -4.85 5.36
N LEU A 40 -3.66 -4.19 5.06
CA LEU A 40 -4.58 -4.58 4.01
C LEU A 40 -4.53 -3.56 2.87
N CYS A 41 -4.68 -4.07 1.66
CA CYS A 41 -4.90 -3.32 0.45
C CYS A 41 -6.37 -3.43 0.03
N LYS A 42 -6.87 -2.35 -0.55
CA LYS A 42 -8.20 -2.30 -1.17
C LYS A 42 -8.10 -1.50 -2.47
N PRO A 43 -9.01 -1.72 -3.43
CA PRO A 43 -9.10 -0.87 -4.61
C PRO A 43 -9.13 0.62 -4.23
N LEU A 44 -8.44 1.43 -5.02
CA LEU A 44 -8.39 2.87 -4.79
C LEU A 44 -9.76 3.48 -5.10
N VAL A 45 -10.50 3.84 -4.05
CA VAL A 45 -11.77 4.58 -4.15
C VAL A 45 -11.47 6.06 -3.90
N PRO A 46 -11.67 6.98 -4.88
CA PRO A 46 -11.27 8.38 -4.75
C PRO A 46 -11.84 9.10 -3.52
N ARG A 47 -13.11 8.83 -3.20
CA ARG A 47 -13.78 9.43 -2.02
C ARG A 47 -13.11 9.00 -0.72
N GLU A 48 -12.74 7.73 -0.62
CA GLU A 48 -12.09 7.20 0.58
C GLU A 48 -10.62 7.65 0.68
N HIS A 49 -9.94 7.79 -0.46
CA HIS A 49 -8.61 8.41 -0.53
C HIS A 49 -8.63 9.82 0.06
N GLN A 50 -9.54 10.66 -0.42
CA GLN A 50 -9.70 12.03 0.08
C GLN A 50 -10.04 12.06 1.58
N PHE A 51 -10.86 11.12 2.07
CA PHE A 51 -11.14 10.99 3.50
C PHE A 51 -9.85 10.78 4.32
N TYR A 52 -8.98 9.87 3.91
CA TYR A 52 -7.71 9.64 4.60
C TYR A 52 -6.72 10.81 4.46
N GLU A 53 -6.68 11.49 3.31
CA GLU A 53 -5.84 12.68 3.10
C GLU A 53 -6.24 13.87 3.97
N THR A 54 -7.55 14.01 4.24
CA THR A 54 -8.12 15.14 5.00
C THR A 54 -8.44 14.77 6.45
N LEU A 55 -8.06 13.59 6.90
CA LEU A 55 -8.41 13.06 8.23
C LEU A 55 -7.77 13.90 9.36
N PRO A 56 -8.56 14.49 10.28
CA PRO A 56 -8.05 15.20 11.43
C PRO A 56 -7.16 14.33 12.33
N ALA A 57 -6.16 14.93 12.98
CA ALA A 57 -5.18 14.18 13.78
C ALA A 57 -5.84 13.45 14.96
N GLU A 58 -6.86 14.05 15.55
CA GLU A 58 -7.65 13.53 16.67
C GLU A 58 -8.38 12.24 16.31
N MET A 59 -8.75 12.09 15.03
CA MET A 59 -9.48 10.92 14.53
C MET A 59 -8.57 9.73 14.23
N ARG A 60 -7.25 9.95 14.05
CA ARG A 60 -6.31 8.90 13.62
C ARG A 60 -6.25 7.70 14.56
N ARG A 61 -6.45 7.92 15.87
CA ARG A 61 -6.50 6.83 16.88
C ARG A 61 -7.73 5.93 16.76
N PHE A 62 -8.76 6.38 16.04
CA PHE A 62 -10.03 5.67 15.87
C PHE A 62 -10.22 5.11 14.45
N THR A 63 -9.31 5.41 13.54
CA THR A 63 -9.34 4.95 12.15
C THR A 63 -8.15 4.03 11.86
N PRO A 64 -8.26 3.11 10.88
CA PRO A 64 -7.09 2.40 10.37
C PRO A 64 -5.99 3.37 9.91
N GLN A 65 -4.73 2.99 10.11
CA GLN A 65 -3.61 3.78 9.64
C GLN A 65 -3.51 3.69 8.11
N TYR A 66 -3.59 4.83 7.43
CA TYR A 66 -3.36 4.90 6.00
C TYR A 66 -1.86 4.83 5.69
N LYS A 67 -1.44 3.84 4.89
CA LYS A 67 -0.03 3.60 4.51
C LYS A 67 0.30 4.03 3.07
N GLY A 68 -0.63 4.68 2.37
CA GLY A 68 -0.45 5.15 0.99
C GLY A 68 -1.08 4.25 -0.07
N VAL A 69 -0.79 4.57 -1.34
CA VAL A 69 -1.27 3.84 -2.52
C VAL A 69 -0.16 2.95 -3.06
N SER A 70 -0.47 1.70 -3.36
CA SER A 70 0.43 0.77 -4.06
C SER A 70 -0.19 0.33 -5.38
N CYS A 71 0.64 0.22 -6.42
CA CYS A 71 0.24 -0.36 -7.69
C CYS A 71 0.56 -1.85 -7.66
N SER A 72 -0.47 -2.70 -7.55
CA SER A 72 -0.30 -4.13 -7.88
C SER A 72 -0.16 -4.25 -9.40
N ARG A 73 0.95 -4.82 -9.87
CA ARG A 73 1.12 -5.22 -11.27
C ARG A 73 0.82 -6.70 -11.43
#